data_AF-A0A9E6MFK3-F1
#
_entry.id   AF-A0A9E6MFK3-F1
#
_cell.length_a   1.000
_cell.length_b   1.000
_cell.length_c   1.000
_cell.angle_alpha   90.00
_cell.angle_beta   90.00
_cell.angle_gamma   90.00
#
_symmetry.space_group_name_H-M   'P 1'
#
loop_
_entity.id
_entity.type
_entity.pdbx_description
1 polymer ?
#
loop_
_entity_poly.entity_id
_entity_poly.type
_entity_poly.pdbx_seq_one_letter_code
_entity_poly.pdbx_strand_id
1 'polypeptide(L)'
;MLLIADVYTDSDQQEIFQQKFFNNKRATKLVVNESVEVVKMRLDVLSLGMSDKARAVFVLVKTSAMVTFVELYAKNEKSREDPGRYRAYL
;
A
#
# COMPACT_ATOMS: atom_id res chain seq x y z
N MET A 1 -19.07 -7.90 5.31
CA MET A 1 -17.99 -6.90 5.22
C MET A 1 -16.98 -7.25 6.31
N LEU A 2 -15.85 -7.86 5.94
CA LEU A 2 -14.78 -8.19 6.89
C LEU A 2 -13.93 -6.94 7.09
N LEU A 3 -14.06 -6.29 8.25
CA LEU A 3 -13.09 -5.28 8.67
C LEU A 3 -11.80 -6.02 9.04
N ILE A 4 -10.71 -5.70 8.34
CA ILE A 4 -9.36 -6.24 8.60
C ILE A 4 -8.78 -5.70 9.93
N ALA A 5 -9.47 -4.76 10.58
CA ALA A 5 -8.98 -3.98 11.73
C ALA A 5 -8.91 -4.75 13.06
N ASP A 6 -9.59 -5.89 13.22
CA ASP A 6 -9.82 -6.47 14.56
C ASP A 6 -8.82 -7.54 15.01
N VAL A 7 -7.71 -7.79 14.30
CA VAL A 7 -7.02 -9.08 14.50
C VAL A 7 -5.63 -9.04 15.14
N TYR A 8 -4.89 -7.93 15.26
CA TYR A 8 -3.45 -8.08 15.61
C TYR A 8 -2.88 -7.03 16.57
N THR A 9 -2.52 -7.49 17.77
CA THR A 9 -1.81 -6.76 18.83
C THR A 9 -0.32 -7.13 18.93
N ASP A 10 0.21 -7.99 18.06
CA ASP A 10 1.53 -8.60 18.20
C ASP A 10 2.49 -8.19 17.05
N SER A 11 3.66 -7.63 17.39
CA SER A 11 4.61 -7.04 16.42
C SER A 11 5.16 -8.05 15.42
N ASP A 12 5.40 -9.27 15.89
CA ASP A 12 5.95 -10.35 15.06
C ASP A 12 4.95 -10.80 13.99
N GLN A 13 3.64 -10.72 14.30
CA GLN A 13 2.59 -11.04 13.34
C GLN A 13 2.41 -9.95 12.28
N GLN A 14 2.68 -8.69 12.63
CA GLN A 14 2.69 -7.59 11.66
C GLN A 14 3.80 -7.75 10.62
N GLU A 15 5.00 -8.15 11.04
CA GLU A 15 6.11 -8.40 10.13
C GLU A 15 5.84 -9.62 9.23
N ILE A 16 5.30 -10.70 9.79
CA ILE A 16 4.86 -11.88 9.03
C ILE A 16 3.76 -11.53 8.04
N PHE A 17 2.80 -10.67 8.40
CA PHE A 17 1.75 -10.22 7.48
C PHE A 17 2.32 -9.33 6.39
N GLN A 18 3.18 -8.36 6.69
CA GLN A 18 3.85 -7.56 5.66
C GLN A 18 4.61 -8.47 4.69
N GLN A 19 5.38 -9.42 5.23
CA GLN A 19 6.07 -10.41 4.43
C GLN A 19 5.10 -11.23 3.60
N LYS A 20 3.95 -11.70 4.11
CA LYS A 20 2.97 -12.50 3.36
C LYS A 20 2.15 -11.70 2.34
N PHE A 21 1.72 -10.49 2.70
CA PHE A 21 0.91 -9.60 1.88
C PHE A 21 1.72 -9.00 0.73
N PHE A 22 3.00 -8.70 0.98
CA PHE A 22 3.93 -8.20 -0.04
C PHE A 22 4.82 -9.30 -0.65
N ASN A 23 4.88 -10.52 -0.10
CA ASN A 23 5.65 -11.63 -0.69
C ASN A 23 5.16 -11.92 -2.09
N ASN A 24 6.09 -12.03 -3.03
CA ASN A 24 5.83 -12.29 -4.45
C ASN A 24 5.00 -11.20 -5.17
N LYS A 25 4.61 -10.12 -4.49
CA LYS A 25 3.94 -8.98 -5.12
C LYS A 25 4.98 -7.90 -5.40
N ARG A 26 4.86 -7.23 -6.56
CA ARG A 26 5.73 -6.12 -6.96
C ARG A 26 5.40 -4.86 -6.14
N ALA A 27 5.64 -4.90 -4.84
CA ALA A 27 5.41 -3.81 -3.89
C ALA A 27 6.69 -2.99 -3.68
N THR A 28 6.54 -1.71 -3.36
CA THR A 28 7.64 -0.79 -3.06
C THR A 28 7.19 0.15 -1.96
N LYS A 29 7.96 0.23 -0.87
CA LYS A 29 7.74 1.23 0.18
C LYS A 29 8.20 2.59 -0.35
N LEU A 30 7.32 3.59 -0.31
CA LEU A 30 7.55 4.94 -0.81
C LEU A 30 7.95 5.90 0.31
N VAL A 31 7.32 5.73 1.48
CA VAL A 31 7.62 6.48 2.69
C VAL A 31 7.59 5.48 3.84
N VAL A 32 8.58 5.55 4.72
CA VAL A 32 8.66 4.73 5.94
C VAL A 32 9.10 5.64 7.07
N ASN A 33 8.31 5.70 8.14
CA ASN A 33 8.73 6.30 9.41
C ASN A 33 8.26 5.41 10.58
N GLU A 34 8.37 5.92 11.80
CA GLU A 34 8.01 5.20 13.04
C GLU A 34 6.51 4.89 13.15
N SER A 35 5.65 5.73 12.56
CA SER A 35 4.20 5.63 12.72
C SER A 35 3.48 5.12 11.48
N VAL A 36 4.02 5.33 10.28
CA VAL A 36 3.34 5.03 9.01
C VAL A 36 4.28 4.46 7.94
N GLU A 37 3.73 3.64 7.04
CA GLU A 37 4.36 3.23 5.79
C GLU A 37 3.42 3.45 4.62
N VAL A 38 3.89 4.16 3.59
CA VAL A 38 3.19 4.26 2.31
C VAL A 38 3.73 3.17 1.40
N VAL A 39 2.88 2.25 0.96
CA VAL A 39 3.27 1.11 0.12
C VAL A 39 2.56 1.18 -1.22
N LYS A 40 3.35 1.14 -2.30
CA LYS A 40 2.85 1.06 -3.68
C LYS A 40 2.99 -0.35 -4.23
N MET A 41 1.90 -0.93 -4.69
CA MET A 41 1.85 -2.24 -5.32
C MET A 41 1.61 -2.11 -6.82
N ARG A 42 2.31 -2.90 -7.63
CA ARG A 42 2.01 -3.07 -9.06
C ARG A 42 1.08 -4.26 -9.23
N LEU A 43 -0.01 -4.05 -9.95
CA LEU A 43 -1.03 -5.04 -10.24
C LEU A 43 -1.11 -5.20 -11.76
N ASP A 44 -1.15 -6.43 -12.23
CA ASP A 44 -1.56 -6.71 -13.60
C ASP A 44 -3.09 -6.82 -13.61
N VAL A 45 -3.74 -6.07 -14.49
CA VAL A 45 -5.21 -5.94 -14.55
C VAL A 45 -5.68 -6.16 -15.99
N LEU A 46 -6.90 -6.69 -16.16
CA LEU A 46 -7.46 -6.91 -17.50
C LEU A 46 -7.75 -5.59 -18.21
N SER A 47 -8.33 -4.63 -17.50
CA SER A 47 -8.47 -3.25 -17.97
C SER A 47 -8.61 -2.28 -16.79
N LEU A 48 -7.77 -1.24 -16.78
CA LEU A 48 -7.96 -0.04 -15.97
C LEU A 48 -7.70 1.17 -16.87
N GLY A 49 -8.78 1.79 -17.34
CA GLY A 49 -8.70 2.79 -18.41
C GLY A 49 -8.06 2.20 -19.67
N MET A 50 -6.94 2.78 -20.10
CA MET A 50 -6.16 2.35 -21.28
C MET A 50 -4.95 1.45 -20.93
N SER A 51 -4.84 0.95 -19.70
CA SER A 51 -3.68 0.16 -19.26
C SER A 51 -4.04 -1.23 -18.76
N ASP A 52 -3.18 -2.19 -19.08
CA ASP A 52 -3.15 -3.57 -18.54
C ASP A 52 -2.40 -3.65 -17.19
N LYS A 53 -1.90 -2.51 -16.70
CA LYS A 53 -1.07 -2.40 -15.50
C LYS A 53 -1.60 -1.29 -14.62
N ALA A 54 -1.88 -1.63 -13.37
CA ALA A 54 -2.33 -0.70 -12.37
C ALA A 54 -1.33 -0.57 -11.21
N ARG A 55 -1.46 0.52 -10.48
CA ARG A 55 -0.71 0.80 -9.26
C ARG A 55 -1.70 1.13 -8.16
N ALA A 56 -1.72 0.29 -7.14
CA ALA A 56 -2.46 0.54 -5.91
C ALA A 56 -1.51 1.12 -4.86
N VAL A 57 -1.97 2.10 -4.09
CA VAL A 57 -1.21 2.64 -2.96
C VAL A 57 -2.02 2.49 -1.69
N PHE A 58 -1.33 2.00 -0.67
CA PHE A 58 -1.85 1.77 0.67
C PHE A 58 -1.02 2.58 1.67
N VAL A 59 -1.67 3.00 2.74
CA VAL A 59 -1.02 3.56 3.93
C VAL A 59 -1.23 2.58 5.08
N LEU A 60 -0.14 2.06 5.60
CA LEU A 60 -0.10 1.26 6.81
C LEU A 60 0.20 2.18 7.98
N VAL A 61 -0.71 2.31 8.94
CA VAL A 61 -0.50 2.98 10.21
C VAL A 61 -0.01 1.93 11.21
N LYS A 62 1.26 2.01 11.60
CA LYS A 62 1.93 1.04 12.48
C LYS A 62 1.38 1.09 13.89
N THR A 63 1.10 2.29 14.40
CA THR A 63 0.64 2.51 15.78
C THR A 63 -0.72 1.89 16.08
N SER A 64 -1.58 1.78 15.07
CA SER A 64 -2.94 1.24 15.20
C SER A 64 -3.17 -0.02 14.37
N ALA A 65 -2.11 -0.64 13.85
CA ALA A 65 -2.17 -1.82 12.98
C ALA A 65 -3.19 -1.71 11.82
N MET A 66 -3.38 -0.51 11.27
CA MET A 66 -4.43 -0.22 10.28
C MET A 66 -3.84 -0.12 8.87
N VAL A 67 -4.52 -0.73 7.88
CA VAL A 67 -4.19 -0.55 6.46
C VAL A 67 -5.33 0.18 5.75
N THR A 68 -4.99 1.32 5.16
CA THR A 68 -5.92 2.13 4.36
C THR A 68 -5.55 2.06 2.89
N PHE A 69 -6.50 1.70 2.04
CA PHE A 69 -6.37 1.86 0.60
C PHE A 69 -6.63 3.32 0.22
N VAL A 70 -5.69 3.95 -0.48
CA VAL A 70 -5.75 5.39 -0.77
C VAL A 70 -6.07 5.67 -2.23
N GLU A 71 -5.44 4.94 -3.14
CA GLU A 71 -5.59 5.21 -4.57
C GLU A 71 -5.28 3.99 -5.44
N LEU A 72 -5.88 4.00 -6.63
CA LEU A 72 -5.58 3.10 -7.75
C LEU A 72 -5.46 3.95 -9.02
N TYR A 73 -4.38 3.76 -9.77
CA TYR A 73 -4.14 4.49 -11.02
C TYR A 73 -3.43 3.62 -12.05
N ALA A 74 -3.55 3.98 -13.33
CA ALA A 74 -2.94 3.25 -14.43
C ALA A 74 -1.41 3.44 -14.47
N LYS A 75 -0.72 2.51 -15.13
CA LYS A 75 0.72 2.64 -15.34
C LYS A 75 1.03 3.92 -16.14
N ASN A 76 1.89 4.75 -15.56
CA ASN A 76 2.46 6.01 -16.09
C ASN A 76 1.52 7.21 -16.02
N GLU A 77 0.37 7.06 -15.38
CA GLU A 77 -0.54 8.18 -15.11
C GLU A 77 0.04 9.19 -14.11
N LYS A 78 0.90 8.74 -13.19
CA LYS A 78 1.53 9.56 -12.16
C LYS A 78 3.04 9.36 -12.10
N SER A 79 3.74 10.41 -11.65
CA SER A 79 5.18 10.40 -11.36
C SER A 79 5.56 9.29 -10.39
N ARG A 80 6.75 8.71 -10.60
CA ARG A 80 7.25 7.58 -9.81
C ARG A 80 7.35 7.90 -8.32
N GLU A 81 7.88 9.07 -8.01
CA GLU A 81 8.06 9.65 -6.68
C GLU A 81 7.46 11.04 -6.70
N ASP A 82 6.54 11.30 -5.77
CA ASP A 82 5.80 12.55 -5.68
C ASP A 82 5.57 12.86 -4.19
N PRO A 83 6.57 13.48 -3.55
CA PRO A 83 6.54 13.72 -2.11
C PRO A 83 5.36 14.59 -1.67
N GLY A 84 4.94 15.55 -2.51
CA GLY A 84 3.79 16.42 -2.23
C GLY A 84 2.50 15.62 -2.13
N ARG A 85 2.30 14.69 -3.06
CA ARG A 85 1.15 13.78 -3.03
C ARG A 85 1.17 12.82 -1.85
N TYR A 86 2.32 12.26 -1.50
CA TYR A 86 2.42 11.34 -0.36
C TYR A 86 2.19 12.04 0.98
N ARG A 87 2.56 13.33 1.11
CA ARG A 87 2.23 14.14 2.29
C ARG A 87 0.73 14.30 2.51
N ALA A 88 -0.09 14.27 1.45
CA ALA A 88 -1.54 14.36 1.59
C ALA A 88 -2.18 13.05 2.12
N TYR A 89 -1.42 11.96 2.21
CA TYR A 89 -1.89 10.66 2.69
C TYR A 89 -1.51 10.40 4.15
N LEU A 90 -0.68 11.27 4.73
CA LEU A 90 -0.18 11.21 6.10
C LEU A 90 -0.87 12.29 6.94
#